data_AF-A0A1V9G4F0-F1
#
_entry.id   AF-A0A1V9G4F0-F1
#
_cell.length_a   1.000
_cell.length_b   1.000
_cell.length_c   1.000
_cell.angle_alpha   90.00
_cell.angle_beta   90.00
_cell.angle_gamma   90.00
#
_symmetry.space_group_name_H-M   'P 1'
#
loop_
_entity.id
_entity.type
_entity.pdbx_description
1 polymer ?
#
loop_
_entity_poly.entity_id
_entity_poly.type
_entity_poly.pdbx_seq_one_letter_code
_entity_poly.pdbx_strand_id
1 'polypeptide(L)'
;MIKLCDELTKDGKNLVITWNGGNDEGYFEILLDEEPLDDEIDFGPIEDYISKALGYGSFAGDFSTTGELTYNRETKSFDGIDNYSTSESDNYMCTINVTVPDNIWFDQLDIFIEMESDEEEPNVAPSFIIANGPRIDHHTEIENKIGEMIKKQVMEVQEGIPNFNSLYENITIAHREFIKRSNKLVFVIKKIEYSYDGCRENIIHIQLPEN
;
A
#
# COMPACT_ATOMS: atom_id res chain seq x y z
N MET A 1 27.07 11.29 23.69
CA MET A 1 26.62 10.03 23.04
C MET A 1 27.76 9.03 22.87
N ILE A 2 28.82 9.36 22.10
CA ILE A 2 29.93 8.42 21.80
C ILE A 2 30.50 7.72 23.04
N LYS A 3 30.78 8.45 24.12
CA LYS A 3 31.33 7.87 25.35
C LYS A 3 30.45 6.77 25.96
N LEU A 4 29.13 6.93 25.89
CA LEU A 4 28.17 5.94 26.39
C LEU A 4 28.25 4.67 25.52
N CYS A 5 28.16 4.82 24.19
CA CYS A 5 28.25 3.69 23.26
C CYS A 5 29.60 2.96 23.38
N ASP A 6 30.71 3.69 23.50
CA ASP A 6 32.04 3.14 23.69
C ASP A 6 32.19 2.36 25.00
N GLU A 7 31.58 2.84 26.10
CA GLU A 7 31.57 2.14 27.39
C GLU A 7 30.74 0.86 27.34
N LEU A 8 29.56 0.89 26.71
CA LEU A 8 28.68 -0.27 26.57
C LEU A 8 29.30 -1.37 25.70
N THR A 9 30.05 -0.99 24.67
CA THR A 9 30.69 -1.90 23.71
C THR A 9 32.15 -2.22 24.02
N LYS A 10 32.68 -1.77 25.17
CA LYS A 10 34.12 -1.87 25.49
C LYS A 10 34.65 -3.31 25.54
N ASP A 11 33.78 -4.24 25.93
CA ASP A 11 34.09 -5.66 26.09
C ASP A 11 33.74 -6.49 24.83
N GLY A 12 33.53 -5.83 23.69
CA GLY A 12 33.18 -6.47 22.43
C GLY A 12 31.70 -6.81 22.29
N LYS A 13 30.85 -6.22 23.15
CA LYS A 13 29.39 -6.34 23.07
C LYS A 13 28.82 -5.56 21.89
N ASN A 14 27.70 -6.02 21.35
CA ASN A 14 26.99 -5.38 20.25
C ASN A 14 25.87 -4.50 20.78
N LEU A 15 26.02 -3.18 20.62
CA LEU A 15 24.96 -2.22 20.87
C LEU A 15 24.15 -2.03 19.58
N VAL A 16 22.88 -2.39 19.64
CA VAL A 16 21.96 -2.38 18.51
C VAL A 16 20.76 -1.50 18.85
N ILE A 17 20.30 -0.75 17.87
CA ILE A 17 19.09 0.07 17.97
C ILE A 17 18.14 -0.42 16.90
N THR A 18 16.99 -0.94 17.30
CA THR A 18 15.91 -1.34 16.40
C THR A 18 14.77 -0.33 16.50
N TRP A 19 13.97 -0.25 15.46
CA TRP A 19 12.72 0.50 15.51
C TRP A 19 11.62 -0.19 14.73
N ASN A 20 10.41 0.08 15.17
CA ASN A 20 9.20 -0.18 14.42
C ASN A 20 8.36 1.09 14.48
N GLY A 21 8.03 1.61 13.31
CA GLY A 21 7.40 2.91 13.20
C GLY A 21 6.51 3.03 11.99
N GLY A 22 5.54 3.92 12.05
CA GLY A 22 4.67 4.23 10.93
C GLY A 22 3.62 5.26 11.31
N ASN A 23 3.36 6.18 10.39
CA ASN A 23 2.39 7.25 10.57
C ASN A 23 2.65 8.06 11.86
N ASP A 24 1.74 7.96 12.82
CA ASP A 24 1.74 8.73 14.06
C ASP A 24 2.37 7.98 15.25
N GLU A 25 2.72 6.70 15.08
CA GLU A 25 3.19 5.84 16.16
C GLU A 25 4.55 5.22 15.82
N GLY A 26 5.29 4.83 16.85
CA GLY A 26 6.54 4.10 16.69
C GLY A 26 7.33 4.07 17.98
N TYR A 27 8.33 3.20 18.02
CA TYR A 27 9.22 3.07 19.15
C TYR A 27 10.61 2.64 18.70
N PHE A 28 11.60 3.01 19.51
CA PHE A 28 12.95 2.49 19.44
C PHE A 28 13.13 1.46 20.56
N GLU A 29 13.89 0.42 20.28
CA GLU A 29 14.40 -0.51 21.27
C GLU A 29 15.92 -0.53 21.17
N ILE A 30 16.59 -0.58 22.32
CA ILE A 30 18.05 -0.58 22.39
C ILE A 30 18.47 -1.87 23.05
N LEU A 31 19.26 -2.65 22.32
CA LEU A 31 19.68 -3.98 22.68
C LEU A 31 21.20 -4.00 22.91
N LEU A 32 21.63 -4.76 23.90
CA LEU A 32 23.03 -5.10 24.12
C LEU A 32 23.19 -6.62 24.09
N ASP A 33 23.85 -7.13 23.06
CA ASP A 33 23.91 -8.57 22.76
C ASP A 33 22.50 -9.22 22.70
N GLU A 34 21.58 -8.59 21.96
CA GLU A 34 20.18 -9.02 21.74
C GLU A 34 19.23 -8.87 22.95
N GLU A 35 19.73 -8.43 24.10
CA GLU A 35 18.90 -8.20 25.29
C GLU A 35 18.56 -6.72 25.45
N PRO A 36 17.29 -6.35 25.70
CA PRO A 36 16.89 -4.97 25.97
C PRO A 36 17.68 -4.37 27.13
N LEU A 37 18.16 -3.15 26.95
CA LEU A 37 18.78 -2.39 28.03
C LEU A 37 17.71 -1.82 28.97
N ASP A 38 18.05 -1.77 30.26
CA ASP A 38 17.18 -1.25 31.32
C ASP A 38 16.92 0.26 31.16
N ASP A 39 15.73 0.71 31.57
CA ASP A 39 15.24 2.10 31.46
C ASP A 39 16.06 3.09 32.32
N GLU A 40 16.99 2.61 33.16
CA GLU A 40 17.85 3.44 34.00
C GLU A 40 18.91 4.23 33.22
N ILE A 41 19.18 3.87 31.95
CA ILE A 41 20.12 4.58 31.08
C ILE A 41 19.35 5.53 30.16
N ASP A 42 19.68 6.83 30.22
CA ASP A 42 19.09 7.83 29.33
C ASP A 42 19.66 7.72 27.90
N PHE A 43 18.88 7.07 27.04
CA PHE A 43 19.16 6.96 25.60
C PHE A 43 18.46 8.02 24.75
N GLY A 44 17.64 8.90 25.33
CA GLY A 44 16.86 9.90 24.62
C GLY A 44 17.67 10.72 23.61
N PRO A 45 18.89 11.21 23.94
CA PRO A 45 19.71 11.94 22.99
C PRO A 45 20.17 11.12 21.76
N ILE A 46 20.39 9.81 21.92
CA ILE A 46 20.78 8.91 20.82
C ILE A 46 19.56 8.62 19.94
N GLU A 47 18.43 8.30 20.56
CA GLU A 47 17.14 8.09 19.87
C GLU A 47 16.73 9.33 19.08
N ASP A 48 16.77 10.52 19.69
CA ASP A 48 16.48 11.79 19.02
C ASP A 48 17.40 12.04 17.82
N TYR A 49 18.69 11.71 17.96
CA TYR A 49 19.66 11.90 16.88
C TYR A 49 19.40 10.95 15.71
N ILE A 50 19.14 9.67 16.00
CA ILE A 50 18.85 8.65 15.00
C ILE A 50 17.50 8.92 14.33
N SER A 51 16.45 9.18 15.10
CA SER A 51 15.12 9.56 14.62
C SER A 51 15.20 10.73 13.64
N LYS A 52 15.96 11.77 13.99
CA LYS A 52 16.20 12.90 13.11
C LYS A 52 16.99 12.54 11.85
N ALA A 53 18.00 11.67 11.95
CA ALA A 53 18.80 11.24 10.81
C ALA A 53 18.01 10.37 9.83
N LEU A 54 17.08 9.56 10.33
CA LEU A 54 16.13 8.76 9.55
C LEU A 54 15.00 9.61 8.94
N GLY A 55 14.86 10.88 9.35
CA GLY A 55 13.78 11.75 8.90
C GLY A 55 12.41 11.39 9.51
N TYR A 56 12.41 10.64 10.61
CA TYR A 56 11.20 10.19 11.28
C TYR A 56 10.32 11.40 11.70
N GLY A 57 9.01 11.31 11.45
CA GLY A 57 8.05 12.41 11.65
C GLY A 57 8.04 13.52 10.58
N SER A 58 8.82 13.39 9.50
CA SER A 58 8.81 14.34 8.36
C SER A 58 8.07 13.84 7.12
N PHE A 59 7.40 12.69 7.23
CA PHE A 59 6.70 12.04 6.12
C PHE A 59 5.26 12.55 6.00
N ALA A 60 4.76 12.64 4.77
CA ALA A 60 3.35 12.92 4.48
C ALA A 60 2.73 11.69 3.81
N GLY A 61 1.54 11.30 4.24
CA GLY A 61 0.85 10.09 3.77
C GLY A 61 1.16 8.86 4.63
N ASP A 62 0.65 7.71 4.17
CA ASP A 62 0.78 6.45 4.89
C ASP A 62 2.16 5.82 4.66
N PHE A 63 2.87 5.52 5.74
CA PHE A 63 4.16 4.86 5.69
C PHE A 63 4.37 3.91 6.87
N SER A 64 5.22 2.91 6.68
CA SER A 64 5.81 2.14 7.76
C SER A 64 7.32 2.00 7.57
N THR A 65 8.05 1.86 8.66
CA THR A 65 9.49 1.65 8.66
C THR A 65 9.87 0.71 9.78
N THR A 66 10.74 -0.23 9.47
CA THR A 66 11.38 -1.10 10.45
C THR A 66 12.85 -1.18 10.13
N GLY A 67 13.70 -1.22 11.13
CA GLY A 67 15.11 -1.33 10.85
C GLY A 67 15.95 -1.58 12.07
N GLU A 68 17.24 -1.67 11.81
CA GLU A 68 18.26 -1.98 12.79
C GLU A 68 19.54 -1.22 12.46
N LEU A 69 20.18 -0.69 13.49
CA LEU A 69 21.48 -0.03 13.43
C LEU A 69 22.40 -0.60 14.50
N THR A 70 23.58 -1.06 14.12
CA THR A 70 24.62 -1.54 15.03
C THR A 70 25.69 -0.47 15.22
N TYR A 71 26.11 -0.23 16.46
CA TYR A 71 27.19 0.71 16.75
C TYR A 71 28.56 0.13 16.35
N ASN A 72 29.30 0.87 15.52
CA ASN A 72 30.67 0.59 15.18
C ASN A 72 31.62 1.50 15.97
N ARG A 73 32.37 0.88 16.89
CA ARG A 73 33.31 1.57 17.78
C ARG A 73 34.53 2.15 17.05
N GLU A 74 34.94 1.63 15.90
CA GLU A 74 36.11 2.13 15.17
C GLU A 74 35.77 3.43 14.43
N THR A 75 34.62 3.45 13.75
CA THR A 75 34.15 4.60 12.97
C THR A 75 33.35 5.59 13.81
N LYS A 76 32.87 5.20 15.00
CA LYS A 76 31.96 5.99 15.85
C LYS A 76 30.63 6.27 15.16
N SER A 77 30.15 5.30 14.39
CA SER A 77 28.90 5.37 13.62
C SER A 77 27.92 4.28 14.04
N PHE A 78 26.67 4.48 13.68
CA PHE A 78 25.66 3.45 13.62
C PHE A 78 25.45 3.03 12.16
N ASP A 79 25.53 1.74 11.89
CA ASP A 79 25.48 1.15 10.54
C ASP A 79 24.37 0.09 10.49
N GLY A 80 23.58 0.08 9.42
CA GLY A 80 22.53 -0.93 9.29
C GLY A 80 21.53 -0.63 8.18
N ILE A 81 20.29 -1.07 8.40
CA ILE A 81 19.26 -1.12 7.37
C ILE A 81 17.99 -0.47 7.89
N ASP A 82 17.36 0.32 7.03
CA ASP A 82 16.02 0.85 7.16
C ASP A 82 15.14 0.25 6.06
N ASN A 83 14.14 -0.55 6.44
CA ASN A 83 13.10 -1.04 5.55
C ASN A 83 11.93 -0.09 5.60
N TYR A 84 11.81 0.74 4.57
CA TYR A 84 10.76 1.74 4.42
C TYR A 84 9.69 1.25 3.46
N SER A 85 8.41 1.41 3.81
CA SER A 85 7.29 1.16 2.90
C SER A 85 6.30 2.31 2.90
N THR A 86 5.72 2.57 1.73
CA THR A 86 4.64 3.53 1.51
C THR A 86 3.56 2.95 0.63
N SER A 87 2.32 3.34 0.87
CA SER A 87 1.22 3.10 -0.05
C SER A 87 1.44 3.91 -1.33
N GLU A 88 1.66 3.22 -2.45
CA GLU A 88 1.75 3.81 -3.78
C GLU A 88 0.50 3.42 -4.59
N SER A 89 0.21 4.16 -5.68
CA SER A 89 -0.85 3.80 -6.62
C SER A 89 -0.34 3.80 -8.06
N ASP A 90 -0.89 2.91 -8.88
CA ASP A 90 -0.59 2.85 -10.32
C ASP A 90 -1.84 2.38 -11.11
N ASN A 91 -1.74 2.43 -12.43
CA ASN A 91 -2.79 2.04 -13.36
C ASN A 91 -2.42 0.73 -14.05
N TYR A 92 -3.23 -0.30 -13.86
CA TYR A 92 -3.10 -1.51 -14.66
C TYR A 92 -3.82 -1.32 -15.99
N MET A 93 -3.09 -1.40 -17.10
CA MET A 93 -3.67 -1.29 -18.44
C MET A 93 -4.33 -2.62 -18.85
N CYS A 94 -5.66 -2.61 -18.99
CA CYS A 94 -6.46 -3.80 -19.30
C CYS A 94 -7.38 -3.59 -20.51
N THR A 95 -8.14 -4.63 -20.87
CA THR A 95 -9.19 -4.54 -21.88
C THR A 95 -10.38 -5.38 -21.45
N ILE A 96 -11.27 -4.79 -20.67
CA ILE A 96 -12.48 -5.46 -20.19
C ILE A 96 -13.66 -4.99 -21.04
N ASN A 97 -14.25 -5.93 -21.78
CA ASN A 97 -15.35 -5.66 -22.71
C ASN A 97 -16.70 -5.77 -22.00
N VAL A 98 -17.28 -4.64 -21.60
CA VAL A 98 -18.65 -4.60 -21.06
C VAL A 98 -19.64 -4.65 -22.21
N THR A 99 -20.49 -5.68 -22.21
CA THR A 99 -21.50 -5.86 -23.26
C THR A 99 -22.91 -5.89 -22.68
N VAL A 100 -23.79 -5.06 -23.24
CA VAL A 100 -25.21 -4.99 -22.89
C VAL A 100 -26.05 -5.28 -24.13
N PRO A 101 -27.11 -6.10 -24.07
CA PRO A 101 -28.06 -6.24 -25.18
C PRO A 101 -28.66 -4.89 -25.60
N ASP A 102 -28.81 -4.63 -26.91
CA ASP A 102 -29.28 -3.33 -27.41
C ASP A 102 -30.78 -3.07 -27.22
N ASN A 103 -31.52 -4.05 -26.69
CA ASN A 103 -32.93 -3.96 -26.33
C ASN A 103 -33.16 -3.61 -24.86
N ILE A 104 -32.10 -3.42 -24.07
CA ILE A 104 -32.17 -2.99 -22.67
C ILE A 104 -32.10 -1.46 -22.60
N TRP A 105 -33.03 -0.85 -21.88
CA TRP A 105 -33.07 0.60 -21.69
C TRP A 105 -32.38 0.97 -20.37
N PHE A 106 -31.49 1.95 -20.44
CA PHE A 106 -30.82 2.53 -19.29
C PHE A 106 -30.25 3.88 -19.71
N ASP A 107 -30.04 4.76 -18.75
CA ASP A 107 -29.39 6.04 -18.98
C ASP A 107 -27.87 5.93 -18.74
N GLN A 108 -27.48 5.11 -17.75
CA GLN A 108 -26.12 4.94 -17.29
C GLN A 108 -25.92 3.55 -16.67
N LEU A 109 -24.70 3.03 -16.76
CA LEU A 109 -24.24 1.86 -16.02
C LEU A 109 -23.14 2.34 -15.07
N ASP A 110 -23.38 2.17 -13.77
CA ASP A 110 -22.37 2.37 -12.72
C ASP A 110 -21.78 1.01 -12.36
N ILE A 111 -20.47 0.95 -12.18
CA ILE A 111 -19.75 -0.26 -11.80
C ILE A 111 -18.85 0.10 -10.63
N PHE A 112 -19.18 -0.46 -9.47
CA PHE A 112 -18.34 -0.40 -8.28
C PHE A 112 -17.44 -1.64 -8.23
N ILE A 113 -16.14 -1.43 -7.99
CA ILE A 113 -15.15 -2.48 -7.83
C ILE A 113 -14.37 -2.18 -6.55
N GLU A 114 -14.30 -3.16 -5.65
CA GLU A 114 -13.58 -3.09 -4.39
C GLU A 114 -12.86 -4.42 -4.15
N MET A 115 -11.60 -4.35 -3.73
CA MET A 115 -10.81 -5.50 -3.32
C MET A 115 -9.72 -5.05 -2.36
N GLU A 116 -9.62 -5.72 -1.22
CA GLU A 116 -8.49 -5.58 -0.28
C GLU A 116 -7.51 -6.76 -0.42
N SER A 117 -6.28 -6.61 0.06
CA SER A 117 -5.21 -7.59 -0.10
C SER A 117 -5.47 -8.94 0.58
N ASP A 118 -6.31 -8.97 1.61
CA ASP A 118 -6.68 -10.16 2.37
C ASP A 118 -7.98 -10.82 1.89
N GLU A 119 -8.63 -10.27 0.85
CA GLU A 119 -9.84 -10.83 0.26
C GLU A 119 -9.53 -11.86 -0.84
N GLU A 120 -10.24 -12.99 -0.81
CA GLU A 120 -10.09 -14.03 -1.84
C GLU A 120 -10.68 -13.62 -3.20
N GLU A 121 -11.68 -12.73 -3.19
CA GLU A 121 -12.45 -12.36 -4.37
C GLU A 121 -12.89 -10.89 -4.32
N PRO A 122 -12.83 -10.15 -5.44
CA PRO A 122 -13.25 -8.75 -5.45
C PRO A 122 -14.78 -8.62 -5.39
N ASN A 123 -15.24 -7.59 -4.70
CA ASN A 123 -16.62 -7.14 -4.72
C ASN A 123 -16.88 -6.30 -5.97
N VAL A 124 -17.73 -6.80 -6.87
CA VAL A 124 -18.09 -6.10 -8.11
C VAL A 124 -19.59 -5.92 -8.20
N ALA A 125 -20.05 -4.67 -8.16
CA ALA A 125 -21.47 -4.31 -8.14
C ALA A 125 -21.84 -3.38 -9.31
N PRO A 126 -22.15 -3.93 -10.49
CA PRO A 126 -22.71 -3.15 -11.59
C PRO A 126 -24.21 -2.84 -11.35
N SER A 127 -24.63 -1.63 -11.72
CA SER A 127 -26.00 -1.14 -11.54
C SER A 127 -26.43 -0.25 -12.70
N PHE A 128 -27.52 -0.61 -13.36
CA PHE A 128 -28.18 0.26 -14.33
C PHE A 128 -28.97 1.37 -13.64
N ILE A 129 -28.65 2.60 -14.00
CA ILE A 129 -29.42 3.79 -13.65
C ILE A 129 -30.45 4.04 -14.74
N ILE A 130 -31.72 4.09 -14.33
CA ILE A 130 -32.89 4.29 -15.19
C ILE A 130 -33.69 5.46 -14.63
N ALA A 131 -33.55 6.63 -15.24
CA ALA A 131 -34.28 7.84 -14.87
C ALA A 131 -35.77 7.74 -15.28
N ASN A 132 -36.05 7.08 -16.41
CA ASN A 132 -37.40 6.94 -16.94
C ASN A 132 -37.67 5.50 -17.41
N GLY A 133 -38.64 4.84 -16.79
CA GLY A 133 -39.06 3.49 -17.16
C GLY A 133 -38.99 2.50 -15.99
N PRO A 134 -39.58 1.31 -16.14
CA PRO A 134 -39.53 0.31 -15.10
C PRO A 134 -38.15 -0.36 -15.06
N ARG A 135 -37.73 -0.80 -13.89
CA ARG A 135 -36.69 -1.81 -13.75
C ARG A 135 -37.33 -3.19 -13.88
N ILE A 136 -36.77 -4.03 -14.74
CA ILE A 136 -37.21 -5.43 -14.94
C ILE A 136 -36.10 -6.40 -14.53
N ASP A 137 -36.45 -7.64 -14.22
CA ASP A 137 -35.51 -8.70 -13.78
C ASP A 137 -34.33 -8.90 -14.73
N HIS A 138 -34.56 -8.69 -16.04
CA HIS A 138 -33.51 -8.81 -17.05
C HIS A 138 -32.34 -7.83 -16.83
N HIS A 139 -32.56 -6.68 -16.17
CA HIS A 139 -31.47 -5.77 -15.78
C HIS A 139 -30.55 -6.44 -14.76
N THR A 140 -31.13 -6.99 -13.69
CA THR A 140 -30.39 -7.70 -12.64
C THR A 140 -29.63 -8.91 -13.20
N GLU A 141 -30.22 -9.65 -14.14
CA GLU A 141 -29.52 -10.77 -14.80
C GLU A 141 -28.28 -10.31 -15.58
N ILE A 142 -28.35 -9.14 -16.23
CA ILE A 142 -27.25 -8.59 -17.02
C ILE A 142 -26.19 -7.99 -16.11
N GLU A 143 -26.59 -7.25 -15.09
CA GLU A 143 -25.69 -6.75 -14.04
C GLU A 143 -24.89 -7.90 -13.44
N ASN A 144 -25.53 -8.98 -12.99
CA ASN A 144 -24.82 -10.14 -12.45
C ASN A 144 -23.81 -10.73 -13.45
N LYS A 145 -24.17 -10.82 -14.74
CA LYS A 145 -23.24 -11.31 -15.78
C LYS A 145 -22.05 -10.36 -16.00
N ILE A 146 -22.28 -9.05 -15.93
CA ILE A 146 -21.22 -8.04 -16.03
C ILE A 146 -20.31 -8.16 -14.80
N GLY A 147 -20.89 -8.31 -13.61
CA GLY A 147 -20.18 -8.44 -12.33
C GLY A 147 -19.24 -9.63 -12.34
N GLU A 148 -19.75 -10.82 -12.65
CA GLU A 148 -18.93 -12.05 -12.74
C GLU A 148 -17.81 -11.95 -13.78
N MET A 149 -18.07 -11.31 -14.92
CA MET A 149 -17.06 -11.12 -15.97
C MET A 149 -15.94 -10.18 -15.50
N ILE A 150 -16.29 -9.04 -14.89
CA ILE A 150 -15.32 -8.07 -14.37
C ILE A 150 -14.55 -8.67 -13.21
N LYS A 151 -15.23 -9.34 -12.27
CA LYS A 151 -14.65 -10.05 -11.14
C LYS A 151 -13.50 -10.97 -11.57
N LYS A 152 -13.77 -11.84 -12.56
CA LYS A 152 -12.74 -12.73 -13.11
C LYS A 152 -11.52 -11.97 -13.67
N GLN A 153 -11.77 -10.87 -14.39
CA GLN A 153 -10.69 -10.06 -14.96
C GLN A 153 -9.88 -9.34 -13.88
N VAL A 154 -10.53 -8.81 -12.84
CA VAL A 154 -9.85 -8.15 -11.71
C VAL A 154 -8.96 -9.13 -10.96
N MET A 155 -9.40 -10.38 -10.75
CA MET A 155 -8.55 -11.42 -10.15
C MET A 155 -7.29 -11.71 -10.98
N GLU A 156 -7.43 -11.81 -12.31
CA GLU A 156 -6.28 -11.97 -13.23
C GLU A 156 -5.30 -10.78 -13.16
N VAL A 157 -5.81 -9.57 -12.88
CA VAL A 157 -4.99 -8.36 -12.68
C VAL A 157 -4.23 -8.43 -11.36
N GLN A 158 -4.92 -8.76 -10.27
CA GLN A 158 -4.37 -8.79 -8.92
C GLN A 158 -3.22 -9.81 -8.77
N GLU A 159 -3.34 -11.00 -9.36
CA GLU A 159 -2.24 -11.99 -9.40
C GLU A 159 -0.94 -11.46 -10.04
N GLY A 160 -1.04 -10.42 -10.88
CA GLY A 160 0.10 -9.81 -11.57
C GLY A 160 0.76 -8.65 -10.84
N ILE A 161 0.25 -8.22 -9.68
CA ILE A 161 0.70 -7.02 -8.96
C ILE A 161 1.47 -7.43 -7.69
N PRO A 162 2.80 -7.24 -7.65
CA PRO A 162 3.58 -7.45 -6.42
C PRO A 162 3.13 -6.49 -5.32
N ASN A 163 3.02 -6.99 -4.09
CA ASN A 163 2.60 -6.22 -2.91
C ASN A 163 1.26 -5.48 -3.11
N PHE A 164 0.32 -6.08 -3.85
CA PHE A 164 -1.03 -5.56 -3.98
C PHE A 164 -1.61 -5.24 -2.60
N ASN A 165 -2.14 -4.03 -2.45
CA ASN A 165 -2.73 -3.56 -1.20
C ASN A 165 -4.26 -3.49 -1.37
N SER A 166 -4.74 -2.63 -2.28
CA SER A 166 -6.18 -2.50 -2.52
C SER A 166 -6.53 -2.01 -3.92
N LEU A 167 -7.80 -2.13 -4.29
CA LEU A 167 -8.38 -1.63 -5.52
C LEU A 167 -9.75 -1.06 -5.20
N TYR A 168 -9.96 0.22 -5.48
CA TYR A 168 -11.23 0.89 -5.26
C TYR A 168 -11.58 1.78 -6.44
N GLU A 169 -12.55 1.37 -7.25
CA GLU A 169 -12.88 2.03 -8.51
C GLU A 169 -14.39 2.22 -8.65
N ASN A 170 -14.79 3.42 -9.10
CA ASN A 170 -16.16 3.74 -9.49
C ASN A 170 -16.19 4.16 -10.96
N ILE A 171 -16.68 3.26 -11.81
CA ILE A 171 -16.77 3.49 -13.26
C ILE A 171 -18.20 3.85 -13.61
N THR A 172 -18.39 5.06 -14.15
CA THR A 172 -19.67 5.54 -14.64
C THR A 172 -19.65 5.60 -16.16
N ILE A 173 -20.57 4.88 -16.82
CA ILE A 173 -20.66 4.79 -18.27
C ILE A 173 -22.03 5.26 -18.72
N ALA A 174 -22.12 6.43 -19.37
CA ALA A 174 -23.37 6.87 -19.95
C ALA A 174 -23.75 5.98 -21.14
N HIS A 175 -25.05 5.75 -21.37
CA HIS A 175 -25.53 4.93 -22.50
C HIS A 175 -24.95 5.38 -23.85
N ARG A 176 -24.77 6.69 -24.05
CA ARG A 176 -24.19 7.27 -25.27
C ARG A 176 -22.72 6.92 -25.54
N GLU A 177 -22.00 6.43 -24.53
CA GLU A 177 -20.59 6.05 -24.62
C GLU A 177 -20.42 4.61 -25.13
N PHE A 178 -21.49 3.82 -25.11
CA PHE A 178 -21.48 2.49 -25.71
C PHE A 178 -21.49 2.58 -27.24
N ILE A 179 -20.70 1.71 -27.86
CA ILE A 179 -20.68 1.54 -29.31
C ILE A 179 -21.60 0.39 -29.67
N LYS A 180 -22.62 0.66 -30.50
CA LYS A 180 -23.50 -0.37 -31.02
C LYS A 180 -22.76 -1.28 -32.02
N ARG A 181 -22.78 -2.58 -31.75
CA ARG A 181 -22.23 -3.66 -32.60
C ARG A 181 -23.29 -4.75 -32.73
N SER A 182 -23.94 -4.83 -33.90
CA SER A 182 -25.07 -5.75 -34.14
C SER A 182 -26.20 -5.51 -33.11
N ASN A 183 -26.56 -6.52 -32.32
CA ASN A 183 -27.58 -6.49 -31.27
C ASN A 183 -27.00 -6.23 -29.86
N LYS A 184 -25.83 -5.59 -29.78
CA LYS A 184 -25.13 -5.32 -28.53
C LYS A 184 -24.63 -3.88 -28.47
N LEU A 185 -24.60 -3.35 -27.27
CA LEU A 185 -23.89 -2.16 -26.85
C LEU A 185 -22.58 -2.61 -26.21
N VAL A 186 -21.45 -2.03 -26.63
CA VAL A 186 -20.12 -2.43 -26.16
C VAL A 186 -19.37 -1.22 -25.64
N PHE A 187 -18.82 -1.34 -24.43
CA PHE A 187 -17.87 -0.40 -23.84
C PHE A 187 -16.60 -1.16 -23.44
N VAL A 188 -15.45 -0.48 -23.49
CA VAL A 188 -14.15 -1.07 -23.16
C VAL A 188 -13.52 -0.30 -22.00
N ILE A 189 -13.41 -0.95 -20.85
CA ILE A 189 -12.59 -0.45 -19.73
C ILE A 189 -11.13 -0.72 -20.09
N LYS A 190 -10.31 0.33 -20.05
CA LYS A 190 -8.92 0.30 -20.54
C LYS A 190 -7.88 0.30 -19.43
N LYS A 191 -8.28 0.68 -18.23
CA LYS A 191 -7.41 0.75 -17.08
C LYS A 191 -8.23 0.57 -15.81
N ILE A 192 -7.58 0.07 -14.77
CA ILE A 192 -8.08 0.06 -13.39
C ILE A 192 -6.96 0.63 -12.52
N GLU A 193 -7.31 1.52 -11.60
CA GLU A 193 -6.38 2.04 -10.60
C GLU A 193 -6.30 1.08 -9.41
N TYR A 194 -5.09 0.85 -8.91
CA TYR A 194 -4.83 0.00 -7.75
C TYR A 194 -3.77 0.63 -6.86
N SER A 195 -3.73 0.20 -5.61
CA SER A 195 -2.70 0.54 -4.63
C SER A 195 -1.81 -0.67 -4.31
N TYR A 196 -0.56 -0.39 -3.96
CA TYR A 196 0.41 -1.41 -3.59
C TYR A 196 1.43 -0.83 -2.61
N ASP A 197 2.07 -1.70 -1.84
CA ASP A 197 3.10 -1.28 -0.89
C ASP A 197 4.47 -1.23 -1.57
N GLY A 198 4.95 -0.01 -1.78
CA GLY A 198 6.28 0.27 -2.31
C GLY A 198 7.32 0.09 -1.21
N CYS A 199 8.00 -1.05 -1.17
CA CYS A 199 9.05 -1.33 -0.19
C CYS A 199 10.44 -0.94 -0.72
N ARG A 200 11.24 -0.28 0.11
CA ARG A 200 12.62 0.10 -0.16
C ARG A 200 13.49 -0.26 1.03
N GLU A 201 14.57 -0.98 0.76
CA GLU A 201 15.63 -1.22 1.71
C GLU A 201 16.70 -0.11 1.54
N ASN A 202 16.95 0.65 2.60
CA ASN A 202 17.97 1.69 2.63
C ASN A 202 19.13 1.23 3.52
N ILE A 203 20.35 1.30 3.00
CA ILE A 203 21.56 1.13 3.82
C ILE A 203 21.84 2.46 4.51
N ILE A 204 21.90 2.45 5.84
CA ILE A 204 22.03 3.64 6.68
C ILE A 204 23.40 3.65 7.36
N HIS A 205 24.02 4.84 7.36
CA HIS A 205 25.25 5.13 8.08
C HIS A 205 25.10 6.47 8.81
N ILE A 206 25.09 6.44 10.14
CA ILE A 206 24.90 7.61 11.00
C ILE A 206 26.14 7.81 11.85
N GLN A 207 26.98 8.77 11.47
CA GLN A 207 28.13 9.20 12.25
C GLN A 207 27.68 9.97 13.49
N LEU A 208 28.09 9.55 14.69
CA LEU A 208 27.78 10.31 15.91
C LEU A 208 28.66 11.58 16.00
N PRO A 209 28.12 12.70 16.49
CA PRO A 209 28.88 13.93 16.70
C PRO A 209 29.83 13.78 17.90
N GLU A 210 31.01 14.41 17.81
CA GLU A 210 32.08 14.34 18.83
C GLU A 210 31.76 15.09 20.14
N ASN A 211 30.62 15.77 20.23
CA ASN A 211 30.26 16.64 21.36
C ASN A 211 29.64 15.88 22.54
#